data_AF-A0A954QJA6-F1
#
_entry.id   AF-A0A954QJA6-F1
#
_cell.length_a   1.000
_cell.length_b   1.000
_cell.length_c   1.000
_cell.angle_alpha   90.00
_cell.angle_beta   90.00
_cell.angle_gamma   90.00
#
_symmetry.space_group_name_H-M   'P 1'
#
loop_
_entity.id
_entity.type
_entity.pdbx_description
1 polymer ?
#
loop_
_entity_poly.entity_id
_entity_poly.type
_entity_poly.pdbx_seq_one_letter_code
_entity_poly.pdbx_strand_id
1 'polypeptide(L)'
;MSNKKRKAQQHRVSGRVGRRRQLRCEPLEYRQMLATLTVNSALDNVNSGDGLVTLREAILAANSDLTTDLSHTGSGADTIDFDPSLAGQTITLSTIGDGTAGPSALPITSNVSITGLTGNSGVTIAGGGAGSNLRAFYVSPTGDLTLQNLTVRDFHHKGGDTAYGGAAAGIGGAIFNAGIVTLVGSTFTANSAQGGSIVQPANPLLNSSGGGGLGGNGGTSLGLNSGGIPNGGSVLGPGVVNGGFGGGGGYVASGSPGAGGSGGFGGGGGAGGIVNAGAGGFGGGGGSTSDAGVGQPGGFGAGGGATASFVGGGGGAGMGGAIFNYGGSITVLNSTFAQNSAVAGTGFQNGQAFGGAIFNLNGNVITLNATLASNVAADGGGAIYSLGDDGISSSSTTNGPALPQQSATVLLNNTILAGSTNGAASAVTDFVQNINDSGGGTGLGTASSSGTINIIQTPALGANAFGGQSFNVDPQLDPSGLQNNGGPTPTLALTSSSPAINTGANVHVANGGLTTDQRGAGFDRISDGTADIGAFEVQVPLVLVVDNTTDNGALSACTAAANDCSLRGAIARANGVATNDTINFAATVFNVARTIIVSNGELIVTNNGGLTINGSAANLLNISGGGGSSRVFN
;
A
#
# COMPACT_ATOMS: atom_id res chain seq x y z
N MET A 1 -73.28 64.13 62.86
CA MET A 1 -73.55 62.95 63.70
C MET A 1 -72.80 61.74 63.14
N SER A 2 -71.90 61.19 63.96
CA SER A 2 -71.48 59.79 64.11
C SER A 2 -71.16 58.87 62.90
N ASN A 3 -69.90 58.42 62.92
CA ASN A 3 -69.41 57.04 62.79
C ASN A 3 -69.00 56.42 61.43
N LYS A 4 -67.67 56.39 61.27
CA LYS A 4 -66.82 55.32 60.71
C LYS A 4 -67.36 53.90 60.95
N LYS A 5 -67.19 53.01 59.95
CA LYS A 5 -66.72 51.63 60.16
C LYS A 5 -65.78 51.19 59.03
N ARG A 6 -64.81 50.34 59.42
CA ARG A 6 -63.53 50.03 58.80
C ARG A 6 -63.60 48.89 57.77
N LYS A 7 -62.63 48.94 56.85
CA LYS A 7 -62.11 47.95 55.88
C LYS A 7 -62.11 46.47 56.32
N ALA A 8 -62.25 45.60 55.32
CA ALA A 8 -61.46 44.37 55.19
C ALA A 8 -61.00 44.19 53.73
N GLN A 9 -59.70 44.29 53.47
CA GLN A 9 -59.05 44.02 52.17
C GLN A 9 -58.68 42.53 52.13
N GLN A 10 -59.30 41.76 51.22
CA GLN A 10 -58.85 40.40 50.89
C GLN A 10 -57.89 40.47 49.70
N HIS A 11 -56.62 40.17 49.94
CA HIS A 11 -55.59 40.01 48.91
C HIS A 11 -55.82 38.70 48.15
N ARG A 12 -56.20 38.80 46.87
CA ARG A 12 -56.14 37.70 45.90
C ARG A 12 -54.72 37.61 45.34
N VAL A 13 -53.99 36.56 45.71
CA VAL A 13 -52.67 36.24 45.15
C VAL A 13 -52.87 35.64 43.75
N SER A 14 -52.39 36.35 42.74
CA SER A 14 -52.32 35.90 41.34
C SER A 14 -51.21 34.85 41.21
N GLY A 15 -51.58 33.58 41.03
CA GLY A 15 -50.65 32.50 40.72
C GLY A 15 -49.97 32.71 39.36
N ARG A 16 -48.66 32.97 39.39
CA ARG A 16 -47.82 33.10 38.19
C ARG A 16 -47.47 31.69 37.72
N VAL A 17 -48.00 31.28 36.57
CA VAL A 17 -47.67 30.01 35.90
C VAL A 17 -46.17 30.01 35.58
N GLY A 18 -45.38 29.23 36.31
CA GLY A 18 -43.98 29.01 36.02
C GLY A 18 -43.84 28.29 34.69
N ARG A 19 -43.23 28.93 33.69
CA ARG A 19 -42.76 28.26 32.47
C ARG A 19 -41.76 27.17 32.89
N ARG A 20 -42.19 25.91 32.88
CA ARG A 20 -41.27 24.76 32.90
C ARG A 20 -40.44 24.85 31.62
N ARG A 21 -39.17 25.28 31.73
CA ARG A 21 -38.19 25.05 30.68
C ARG A 21 -38.01 23.52 30.61
N GLN A 22 -38.48 22.89 29.54
CA GLN A 22 -38.02 21.54 29.23
C GLN A 22 -36.50 21.64 29.03
N LEU A 23 -35.75 21.01 29.92
CA LEU A 23 -34.36 20.67 29.63
C LEU A 23 -34.42 19.72 28.44
N ARG A 24 -34.07 20.23 27.25
CA ARG A 24 -33.69 19.35 26.14
C ARG A 24 -32.33 18.81 26.53
N CYS A 25 -32.28 17.58 27.00
CA CYS A 25 -31.06 16.80 26.88
C CYS A 25 -30.93 16.52 25.38
N GLU A 26 -30.02 17.22 24.72
CA GLU A 26 -29.50 16.74 23.45
C GLU A 26 -28.76 15.43 23.79
N PRO A 27 -28.90 14.35 22.98
CA PRO A 27 -28.03 13.20 23.14
C PRO A 27 -26.60 13.72 23.11
N LEU A 28 -25.78 13.35 24.09
CA LEU A 28 -24.33 13.53 23.96
C LEU A 28 -23.96 12.88 22.63
N GLU A 29 -23.47 13.67 21.67
CA GLU A 29 -22.74 13.14 20.54
C GLU A 29 -21.65 12.25 21.14
N TYR A 30 -21.63 10.98 20.79
CA TYR A 30 -20.56 10.10 21.24
C TYR A 30 -19.29 10.66 20.61
N ARG A 31 -18.49 11.39 21.39
CA ARG A 31 -17.10 11.62 21.04
C ARG A 31 -16.45 10.24 21.14
N GLN A 32 -16.50 9.47 20.05
CA GLN A 32 -15.70 8.26 19.93
C GLN A 32 -14.26 8.75 20.02
N MET A 33 -13.65 8.61 21.19
CA MET A 33 -12.20 8.73 21.31
C MET A 33 -11.63 7.67 20.38
N LEU A 34 -10.77 8.06 19.44
CA LEU A 34 -9.95 7.10 18.72
C LEU A 34 -9.24 6.25 19.76
N ALA A 35 -9.44 4.93 19.72
CA ALA A 35 -8.66 4.05 20.56
C ALA A 35 -7.28 3.87 19.93
N THR A 36 -6.23 4.08 20.73
CA THR A 36 -4.86 3.74 20.33
C THR A 36 -4.53 2.36 20.87
N LEU A 37 -4.30 1.41 19.96
CA LEU A 37 -3.88 0.05 20.25
C LEU A 37 -2.35 -0.05 20.05
N THR A 38 -1.60 -0.25 21.12
CA THR A 38 -0.14 -0.39 21.03
C THR A 38 0.27 -1.84 20.77
N VAL A 39 1.01 -2.08 19.70
CA VAL A 39 1.69 -3.35 19.41
C VAL A 39 3.06 -3.35 20.08
N ASN A 40 3.33 -4.32 20.95
CA ASN A 40 4.60 -4.45 21.67
C ASN A 40 5.34 -5.78 21.37
N SER A 41 4.82 -6.57 20.43
CA SER A 41 5.37 -7.87 20.08
C SER A 41 5.43 -8.07 18.57
N ALA A 42 6.56 -8.60 18.10
CA ALA A 42 6.78 -8.96 16.70
C ALA A 42 6.25 -10.37 16.33
N LEU A 43 5.61 -11.06 17.27
CA LEU A 43 5.03 -12.38 17.04
C LEU A 43 3.76 -12.30 16.16
N ASP A 44 3.41 -13.42 15.52
CA ASP A 44 2.20 -13.59 14.72
C ASP A 44 1.26 -14.62 15.36
N ASN A 45 0.59 -14.25 16.45
CA ASN A 45 -0.33 -15.12 17.20
C ASN A 45 -1.50 -14.33 17.82
N VAL A 46 -2.35 -15.00 18.61
CA VAL A 46 -3.51 -14.40 19.32
C VAL A 46 -3.60 -14.94 20.76
N ASN A 47 -2.48 -14.94 21.48
CA ASN A 47 -2.38 -15.58 22.78
C ASN A 47 -2.90 -14.68 23.90
N SER A 48 -4.13 -14.91 24.34
CA SER A 48 -4.71 -14.14 25.44
C SER A 48 -3.98 -14.35 26.79
N GLY A 49 -3.76 -13.26 27.52
CA GLY A 49 -3.25 -13.26 28.89
C GLY A 49 -1.74 -13.41 29.03
N ASP A 50 -0.97 -13.20 27.96
CA ASP A 50 0.50 -13.24 27.99
C ASP A 50 1.15 -11.86 28.20
N GLY A 51 0.34 -10.79 28.19
CA GLY A 51 0.79 -9.42 28.42
C GLY A 51 1.45 -8.77 27.19
N LEU A 52 1.35 -9.43 26.04
CA LEU A 52 1.81 -8.95 24.75
C LEU A 52 0.62 -8.64 23.85
N VAL A 53 0.82 -7.70 22.94
CA VAL A 53 -0.13 -7.37 21.88
C VAL A 53 0.65 -7.40 20.58
N THR A 54 0.35 -8.40 19.77
CA THR A 54 0.82 -8.54 18.40
C THR A 54 0.00 -7.66 17.45
N LEU A 55 0.52 -7.42 16.25
CA LEU A 55 -0.23 -6.73 15.19
C LEU A 55 -1.57 -7.42 14.89
N ARG A 56 -1.59 -8.76 14.96
CA ARG A 56 -2.79 -9.56 14.73
C ARG A 56 -3.85 -9.33 15.81
N GLU A 57 -3.45 -9.27 17.08
CA GLU A 57 -4.36 -8.98 18.20
C GLU A 57 -4.89 -7.55 18.14
N ALA A 58 -4.05 -6.58 17.81
CA ALA A 58 -4.49 -5.20 17.63
C ALA A 58 -5.53 -5.07 16.51
N ILE A 59 -5.33 -5.72 15.37
CA ILE A 59 -6.30 -5.70 14.26
C ILE A 59 -7.58 -6.46 14.61
N LEU A 60 -7.49 -7.59 15.32
CA LEU A 60 -8.66 -8.30 15.82
C LEU A 60 -9.49 -7.42 16.76
N ALA A 61 -8.81 -6.71 17.68
CA ALA A 61 -9.44 -5.76 18.58
C ALA A 61 -10.11 -4.60 17.83
N ALA A 62 -9.46 -4.02 16.83
CA ALA A 62 -10.01 -2.94 16.02
C ALA A 62 -11.21 -3.36 15.16
N ASN A 63 -11.20 -4.58 14.61
CA ASN A 63 -12.29 -5.08 13.78
C ASN A 63 -13.54 -5.45 14.60
N SER A 64 -13.38 -5.82 15.87
CA SER A 64 -14.43 -6.45 16.69
C SER A 64 -14.74 -5.71 17.99
N ASP A 65 -14.21 -4.49 18.17
CA ASP A 65 -14.31 -3.69 19.39
C ASP A 65 -13.91 -4.48 20.67
N LEU A 66 -12.86 -5.33 20.57
CA LEU A 66 -12.39 -6.16 21.68
C LEU A 66 -11.29 -5.46 22.49
N THR A 67 -11.14 -5.90 23.74
CA THR A 67 -10.04 -5.47 24.62
C THR A 67 -8.83 -6.37 24.44
N THR A 68 -7.67 -5.74 24.25
CA THR A 68 -6.35 -6.36 24.16
C THR A 68 -5.75 -6.67 25.54
N ASP A 69 -4.67 -7.43 25.57
CA ASP A 69 -3.92 -7.76 26.80
C ASP A 69 -3.33 -6.54 27.52
N LEU A 70 -3.10 -5.43 26.80
CA LEU A 70 -2.70 -4.14 27.37
C LEU A 70 -3.90 -3.31 27.86
N SER A 71 -5.09 -3.90 27.92
CA SER A 71 -6.34 -3.23 28.32
C SER A 71 -6.76 -2.07 27.41
N HIS A 72 -6.24 -1.99 26.19
CA HIS A 72 -6.78 -1.11 25.15
C HIS A 72 -7.97 -1.78 24.47
N THR A 73 -9.08 -1.06 24.27
CA THR A 73 -10.29 -1.58 23.63
C THR A 73 -10.49 -0.89 22.29
N GLY A 74 -10.67 -1.64 21.21
CA GLY A 74 -11.06 -1.07 19.92
C GLY A 74 -12.43 -0.39 20.01
N SER A 75 -12.61 0.73 19.32
CA SER A 75 -13.91 1.38 19.20
C SER A 75 -13.99 2.29 17.98
N GLY A 76 -14.84 1.94 17.01
CA GLY A 76 -15.11 2.79 15.86
C GLY A 76 -13.90 2.88 14.91
N ALA A 77 -13.27 4.04 14.82
CA ALA A 77 -12.04 4.22 14.05
C ALA A 77 -10.83 4.11 14.98
N ASP A 78 -9.96 3.14 14.71
CA ASP A 78 -8.86 2.78 15.58
C ASP A 78 -7.49 3.14 14.99
N THR A 79 -6.59 3.56 15.86
CA THR A 79 -5.18 3.75 15.52
C THR A 79 -4.35 2.65 16.16
N ILE A 80 -3.50 1.99 15.38
CA ILE A 80 -2.54 0.99 15.82
C ILE A 80 -1.14 1.61 15.73
N ASP A 81 -0.48 1.74 16.86
CA ASP A 81 0.89 2.24 16.96
C ASP A 81 1.83 1.13 17.44
N PHE A 82 3.14 1.30 17.22
CA PHE A 82 4.15 0.34 17.70
C PHE A 82 4.89 0.90 18.92
N ASP A 83 5.17 0.02 19.88
CA ASP A 83 6.06 0.31 20.98
C ASP A 83 7.50 0.57 20.45
N PRO A 84 8.24 1.55 21.00
CA PRO A 84 9.61 1.84 20.58
C PRO A 84 10.57 0.66 20.63
N SER A 85 10.29 -0.37 21.44
CA SER A 85 11.07 -1.62 21.45
C SER A 85 11.06 -2.35 20.11
N LEU A 86 10.10 -2.08 19.23
CA LEU A 86 10.00 -2.65 17.88
C LEU A 86 10.76 -1.85 16.81
N ALA A 87 11.51 -0.80 17.18
CA ALA A 87 12.32 -0.02 16.26
C ALA A 87 13.29 -0.89 15.45
N GLY A 88 13.19 -0.83 14.13
CA GLY A 88 14.01 -1.61 13.19
C GLY A 88 13.65 -3.10 13.11
N GLN A 89 12.62 -3.56 13.83
CA GLN A 89 12.21 -4.95 13.80
C GLN A 89 11.35 -5.30 12.57
N THR A 90 11.33 -6.59 12.24
CA THR A 90 10.43 -7.17 11.24
C THR A 90 9.40 -8.04 11.93
N ILE A 91 8.12 -7.76 11.65
CA ILE A 91 6.96 -8.59 12.01
C ILE A 91 6.69 -9.52 10.84
N THR A 92 7.06 -10.78 10.99
CA THR A 92 6.87 -11.80 9.95
C THR A 92 5.51 -12.47 10.11
N LEU A 93 4.63 -12.29 9.14
CA LEU A 93 3.31 -12.90 9.10
C LEU A 93 3.36 -14.24 8.37
N SER A 94 2.71 -15.25 8.95
CA SER A 94 2.68 -16.61 8.42
C SER A 94 1.32 -17.30 8.56
N THR A 95 0.45 -16.76 9.42
CA THR A 95 -0.87 -17.33 9.68
C THR A 95 -1.93 -16.68 8.80
N ILE A 96 -2.78 -17.51 8.18
CA ILE A 96 -3.95 -17.05 7.42
C ILE A 96 -5.03 -16.56 8.41
N GLY A 97 -5.43 -15.30 8.29
CA GLY A 97 -6.55 -14.71 9.04
C GLY A 97 -7.85 -14.63 8.23
N ASP A 98 -7.75 -14.59 6.89
CA ASP A 98 -8.91 -14.56 5.99
C ASP A 98 -8.63 -15.34 4.69
N GLY A 99 -9.64 -16.06 4.20
CA GLY A 99 -9.59 -16.84 2.96
C GLY A 99 -10.57 -16.37 1.88
N THR A 100 -11.28 -15.25 2.09
CA THR A 100 -12.39 -14.79 1.24
C THR A 100 -11.98 -14.58 -0.21
N ALA A 101 -10.81 -13.98 -0.43
CA ALA A 101 -10.21 -13.75 -1.74
C ALA A 101 -8.90 -14.56 -1.93
N GLY A 102 -8.79 -15.72 -1.27
CA GLY A 102 -7.51 -16.41 -1.09
C GLY A 102 -6.78 -15.98 0.21
N PRO A 103 -5.64 -16.60 0.53
CA PRO A 103 -4.99 -16.48 1.83
C PRO A 103 -4.46 -15.07 2.11
N SER A 104 -4.98 -14.45 3.17
CA SER A 104 -4.54 -13.15 3.68
C SER A 104 -4.25 -13.24 5.16
N ALA A 105 -3.20 -12.59 5.62
CA ALA A 105 -2.82 -12.62 7.02
C ALA A 105 -3.79 -11.83 7.89
N LEU A 106 -4.12 -10.60 7.48
CA LEU A 106 -4.84 -9.65 8.32
C LEU A 106 -6.07 -9.10 7.56
N PRO A 107 -7.31 -9.50 7.93
CA PRO A 107 -8.50 -8.88 7.38
C PRO A 107 -8.70 -7.48 7.97
N ILE A 108 -9.11 -6.52 7.14
CA ILE A 108 -9.54 -5.18 7.53
C ILE A 108 -11.02 -5.05 7.20
N THR A 109 -11.86 -4.98 8.22
CA THR A 109 -13.32 -4.91 8.09
C THR A 109 -13.93 -3.63 8.68
N SER A 110 -13.13 -2.86 9.41
CA SER A 110 -13.44 -1.54 9.97
C SER A 110 -12.41 -0.48 9.51
N ASN A 111 -12.47 0.71 10.11
CA ASN A 111 -11.53 1.80 9.86
C ASN A 111 -10.31 1.64 10.77
N VAL A 112 -9.15 1.33 10.18
CA VAL A 112 -7.90 1.04 10.89
C VAL A 112 -6.76 1.87 10.31
N SER A 113 -6.12 2.67 11.15
CA SER A 113 -4.87 3.36 10.82
C SER A 113 -3.70 2.69 11.52
N ILE A 114 -2.69 2.23 10.78
CA ILE A 114 -1.49 1.60 11.33
C ILE A 114 -0.29 2.52 11.10
N THR A 115 0.27 3.05 12.19
CA THR A 115 1.34 4.05 12.16
C THR A 115 2.65 3.44 12.63
N GLY A 116 3.58 3.27 11.70
CA GLY A 116 4.95 2.86 11.97
C GLY A 116 5.74 3.90 12.76
N LEU A 117 6.84 3.45 13.36
CA LEU A 117 7.80 4.31 14.05
C LEU A 117 8.47 5.29 13.07
N THR A 118 8.89 6.45 13.58
CA THR A 118 9.59 7.49 12.81
C THR A 118 11.12 7.43 13.02
N GLY A 119 11.89 8.19 12.24
CA GLY A 119 13.35 8.16 12.26
C GLY A 119 13.93 6.92 11.57
N ASN A 120 15.24 6.69 11.66
CA ASN A 120 15.97 5.68 10.85
C ASN A 120 15.69 4.20 11.19
N SER A 121 14.70 3.90 12.04
CA SER A 121 14.43 2.56 12.57
C SER A 121 12.94 2.25 12.52
N GLY A 122 12.33 2.33 11.33
CA GLY A 122 10.92 1.99 11.16
C GLY A 122 10.60 0.50 11.34
N VAL A 123 9.31 0.17 11.26
CA VAL A 123 8.81 -1.21 11.41
C VAL A 123 8.57 -1.81 10.04
N THR A 124 8.98 -3.08 9.88
CA THR A 124 8.71 -3.85 8.67
C THR A 124 7.63 -4.89 8.93
N ILE A 125 6.64 -4.97 8.05
CA ILE A 125 5.68 -6.08 7.96
C ILE A 125 6.11 -6.94 6.78
N ALA A 126 6.42 -8.22 7.04
CA ALA A 126 6.97 -9.11 6.02
C ALA A 126 6.19 -10.42 5.88
N GLY A 127 6.11 -10.93 4.66
CA GLY A 127 5.71 -12.30 4.38
C GLY A 127 6.90 -13.27 4.40
N GLY A 128 6.63 -14.54 4.09
CA GLY A 128 7.66 -15.58 3.94
C GLY A 128 8.28 -15.67 2.54
N GLY A 129 8.11 -14.63 1.70
CA GLY A 129 8.52 -14.61 0.30
C GLY A 129 7.75 -15.64 -0.54
N ALA A 130 8.34 -16.06 -1.67
CA ALA A 130 7.76 -17.08 -2.55
C ALA A 130 7.55 -18.46 -1.88
N GLY A 131 8.18 -18.70 -0.73
CA GLY A 131 7.94 -19.90 0.10
C GLY A 131 6.63 -19.86 0.88
N SER A 132 5.99 -18.69 1.00
CA SER A 132 4.67 -18.50 1.60
C SER A 132 3.65 -18.14 0.52
N ASN A 133 2.43 -18.68 0.60
CA ASN A 133 1.30 -18.23 -0.21
C ASN A 133 0.35 -17.42 0.67
N LEU A 134 0.67 -16.15 0.89
CA LEU A 134 0.01 -15.27 1.84
C LEU A 134 0.12 -13.81 1.41
N ARG A 135 -1.02 -13.11 1.40
CA ARG A 135 -1.10 -11.65 1.32
C ARG A 135 -0.98 -11.03 2.71
N ALA A 136 -0.51 -9.80 2.82
CA ALA A 136 -0.53 -9.05 4.08
C ALA A 136 -1.98 -8.76 4.50
N PHE A 137 -2.73 -8.12 3.60
CA PHE A 137 -4.06 -7.59 3.92
C PHE A 137 -5.12 -8.04 2.92
N TYR A 138 -6.31 -8.33 3.44
CA TYR A 138 -7.56 -8.28 2.70
C TYR A 138 -8.38 -7.11 3.24
N VAL A 139 -8.65 -6.11 2.41
CA VAL A 139 -9.49 -4.96 2.77
C VAL A 139 -10.87 -5.19 2.20
N SER A 140 -11.85 -5.40 3.08
CA SER A 140 -13.24 -5.68 2.69
C SER A 140 -13.90 -4.44 2.08
N PRO A 141 -15.10 -4.56 1.46
CA PRO A 141 -15.85 -3.41 0.96
C PRO A 141 -16.20 -2.36 2.03
N THR A 142 -16.21 -2.73 3.31
CA THR A 142 -16.43 -1.82 4.44
C THR A 142 -15.14 -1.41 5.14
N GLY A 143 -14.00 -2.01 4.75
CA GLY A 143 -12.70 -1.73 5.34
C GLY A 143 -12.10 -0.42 4.82
N ASP A 144 -11.45 0.29 5.72
CA ASP A 144 -10.68 1.50 5.43
C ASP A 144 -9.33 1.39 6.13
N LEU A 145 -8.29 1.12 5.35
CA LEU A 145 -6.93 0.88 5.85
C LEU A 145 -6.05 2.09 5.55
N THR A 146 -5.49 2.70 6.59
CA THR A 146 -4.36 3.62 6.45
C THR A 146 -3.08 2.95 6.91
N LEU A 147 -2.04 2.95 6.09
CA LEU A 147 -0.69 2.54 6.47
C LEU A 147 0.25 3.74 6.38
N GLN A 148 0.94 4.05 7.48
CA GLN A 148 1.87 5.16 7.55
C GLN A 148 3.24 4.71 8.04
N ASN A 149 4.32 5.15 7.38
CA ASN A 149 5.71 4.92 7.79
C ASN A 149 6.08 3.43 7.96
N LEU A 150 5.57 2.56 7.08
CA LEU A 150 5.78 1.12 7.16
C LEU A 150 6.48 0.59 5.91
N THR A 151 7.35 -0.41 6.10
CA THR A 151 7.85 -1.23 4.99
C THR A 151 7.01 -2.50 4.90
N VAL A 152 6.36 -2.75 3.77
CA VAL A 152 5.57 -3.96 3.49
C VAL A 152 6.28 -4.77 2.40
N ARG A 153 6.81 -5.95 2.76
CA ARG A 153 7.66 -6.71 1.83
C ARG A 153 7.48 -8.21 1.85
N ASP A 154 7.94 -8.84 0.77
CA ASP A 154 8.05 -10.30 0.64
C ASP A 154 6.73 -11.05 0.85
N PHE A 155 5.60 -10.41 0.57
CA PHE A 155 4.33 -11.11 0.47
C PHE A 155 4.17 -11.71 -0.92
N HIS A 156 3.62 -12.91 -0.99
CA HIS A 156 3.45 -13.63 -2.23
C HIS A 156 2.10 -14.31 -2.28
N HIS A 157 1.34 -14.06 -3.35
CA HIS A 157 0.09 -14.76 -3.61
C HIS A 157 0.15 -15.51 -4.94
N LYS A 158 0.01 -16.83 -4.88
CA LYS A 158 -0.07 -17.71 -6.03
C LYS A 158 -1.46 -18.35 -6.15
N GLY A 159 -2.04 -18.26 -7.35
CA GLY A 159 -3.27 -18.97 -7.69
C GLY A 159 -3.08 -20.50 -7.69
N GLY A 160 -4.14 -21.25 -7.43
CA GLY A 160 -4.11 -22.71 -7.39
C GLY A 160 -3.65 -23.35 -8.71
N ASP A 161 -2.72 -24.29 -8.60
CA ASP A 161 -2.26 -25.14 -9.69
C ASP A 161 -3.31 -26.22 -10.02
N THR A 162 -3.20 -26.79 -11.21
CA THR A 162 -4.06 -27.90 -11.65
C THR A 162 -3.32 -28.86 -12.58
N ALA A 163 -3.93 -30.00 -12.90
CA ALA A 163 -3.39 -30.94 -13.89
C ALA A 163 -4.05 -30.76 -15.27
N TYR A 164 -5.39 -30.73 -15.30
CA TYR A 164 -6.19 -30.67 -16.55
C TYR A 164 -7.23 -29.57 -16.55
N GLY A 165 -7.75 -29.19 -15.37
CA GLY A 165 -8.49 -27.95 -15.20
C GLY A 165 -7.62 -26.74 -15.58
N GLY A 166 -8.23 -25.58 -15.68
CA GLY A 166 -7.50 -24.33 -15.78
C GLY A 166 -6.97 -23.92 -14.41
N ALA A 167 -5.82 -23.28 -14.39
CA ALA A 167 -5.23 -22.78 -13.16
C ALA A 167 -5.84 -21.43 -12.71
N ALA A 168 -5.71 -21.10 -11.43
CA ALA A 168 -6.27 -19.87 -10.86
C ALA A 168 -5.35 -18.64 -11.03
N ALA A 169 -5.91 -17.45 -10.89
CA ALA A 169 -5.14 -16.20 -10.92
C ALA A 169 -4.30 -16.00 -9.64
N GLY A 170 -3.16 -15.33 -9.77
CA GLY A 170 -2.47 -14.68 -8.65
C GLY A 170 -2.83 -13.22 -8.62
N ILE A 171 -3.37 -12.72 -7.51
CA ILE A 171 -3.84 -11.35 -7.39
C ILE A 171 -3.32 -10.70 -6.10
N GLY A 172 -2.66 -9.55 -6.22
CA GLY A 172 -2.32 -8.68 -5.09
C GLY A 172 -1.29 -9.30 -4.16
N GLY A 173 0.01 -9.21 -4.46
CA GLY A 173 1.02 -9.91 -3.65
C GLY A 173 0.97 -9.54 -2.17
N ALA A 174 0.80 -8.25 -1.85
CA ALA A 174 0.62 -7.76 -0.48
C ALA A 174 -0.84 -7.48 -0.12
N ILE A 175 -1.62 -6.85 -1.00
CA ILE A 175 -2.98 -6.38 -0.68
C ILE A 175 -3.96 -6.78 -1.78
N PHE A 176 -5.10 -7.35 -1.36
CA PHE A 176 -6.33 -7.31 -2.15
C PHE A 176 -7.26 -6.27 -1.53
N ASN A 177 -7.63 -5.26 -2.31
CA ASN A 177 -8.46 -4.16 -1.82
C ASN A 177 -9.84 -4.17 -2.49
N ALA A 178 -10.90 -4.28 -1.71
CA ALA A 178 -12.27 -3.99 -2.15
C ALA A 178 -12.89 -2.76 -1.45
N GLY A 179 -12.16 -2.14 -0.53
CA GLY A 179 -12.57 -0.96 0.24
C GLY A 179 -11.67 0.24 -0.04
N ILE A 180 -11.20 0.90 1.03
CA ILE A 180 -10.34 2.08 0.95
C ILE A 180 -8.95 1.75 1.49
N VAL A 181 -7.90 2.14 0.75
CA VAL A 181 -6.51 2.04 1.18
C VAL A 181 -5.83 3.40 1.01
N THR A 182 -5.22 3.90 2.09
CA THR A 182 -4.38 5.10 2.09
C THR A 182 -2.97 4.74 2.55
N LEU A 183 -1.98 5.07 1.75
CA LEU A 183 -0.57 4.75 2.01
C LEU A 183 0.22 6.04 2.12
N VAL A 184 0.92 6.24 3.23
CA VAL A 184 1.64 7.48 3.54
C VAL A 184 3.07 7.15 3.98
N GLY A 185 4.09 7.75 3.38
CA GLY A 185 5.47 7.57 3.85
C GLY A 185 5.96 6.11 3.83
N SER A 186 5.32 5.23 3.05
CA SER A 186 5.46 3.78 3.16
C SER A 186 6.16 3.17 1.95
N THR A 187 6.84 2.05 2.15
CA THR A 187 7.55 1.32 1.08
C THR A 187 6.96 -0.06 0.87
N PHE A 188 6.54 -0.35 -0.35
CA PHE A 188 6.12 -1.69 -0.79
C PHE A 188 7.20 -2.29 -1.68
N THR A 189 7.81 -3.38 -1.23
CA THR A 189 8.92 -3.98 -1.99
C THR A 189 8.93 -5.49 -2.01
N ALA A 190 9.43 -6.08 -3.09
CA ALA A 190 9.57 -7.53 -3.25
C ALA A 190 8.27 -8.33 -3.04
N ASN A 191 7.10 -7.70 -3.22
CA ASN A 191 5.83 -8.39 -3.17
C ASN A 191 5.53 -9.02 -4.54
N SER A 192 4.89 -10.18 -4.58
CA SER A 192 4.63 -10.88 -5.83
C SER A 192 3.25 -11.51 -5.95
N ALA A 193 2.62 -11.37 -7.11
CA ALA A 193 1.40 -12.07 -7.49
C ALA A 193 1.67 -13.00 -8.66
N GLN A 194 1.43 -14.31 -8.51
CA GLN A 194 1.72 -15.33 -9.51
C GLN A 194 0.50 -16.13 -9.92
N GLY A 195 0.25 -16.23 -11.23
CA GLY A 195 -0.74 -17.15 -11.78
C GLY A 195 -0.43 -18.61 -11.46
N GLY A 196 -1.46 -19.38 -11.13
CA GLY A 196 -1.37 -20.83 -11.01
C GLY A 196 -0.96 -21.47 -12.33
N SER A 197 -0.33 -22.63 -12.24
CA SER A 197 0.24 -23.34 -13.37
C SER A 197 -0.38 -24.72 -13.56
N ILE A 198 -0.21 -25.26 -14.77
CA ILE A 198 -0.51 -26.65 -15.06
C ILE A 198 0.68 -27.52 -14.69
N VAL A 199 0.47 -28.42 -13.74
CA VAL A 199 1.45 -29.39 -13.26
C VAL A 199 0.95 -30.79 -13.61
N GLN A 200 1.42 -31.32 -14.74
CA GLN A 200 1.01 -32.64 -15.22
C GLN A 200 1.52 -33.74 -14.26
N PRO A 201 0.65 -34.66 -13.80
CA PRO A 201 1.07 -35.76 -12.93
C PRO A 201 1.91 -36.78 -13.72
N ALA A 202 2.86 -37.43 -13.03
CA ALA A 202 3.71 -38.46 -13.62
C ALA A 202 2.95 -39.70 -14.14
N ASN A 203 1.68 -39.88 -13.74
CA ASN A 203 0.80 -40.94 -14.21
C ASN A 203 -0.39 -40.34 -15.00
N PRO A 204 -0.43 -40.50 -16.33
CA PRO A 204 -1.48 -39.94 -17.20
C PRO A 204 -2.84 -40.64 -17.06
N LEU A 205 -2.95 -41.71 -16.26
CA LEU A 205 -4.18 -42.49 -16.08
C LEU A 205 -5.20 -41.86 -15.10
N LEU A 206 -4.82 -40.80 -14.38
CA LEU A 206 -5.71 -39.98 -13.55
C LEU A 206 -6.02 -38.71 -14.34
N ASN A 207 -7.18 -38.68 -14.99
CA ASN A 207 -7.37 -37.92 -16.22
C ASN A 207 -8.24 -36.66 -16.07
N SER A 208 -8.63 -36.27 -14.86
CA SER A 208 -9.54 -35.13 -14.66
C SER A 208 -9.18 -34.38 -13.38
N SER A 209 -9.16 -33.05 -13.43
CA SER A 209 -9.01 -32.20 -12.24
C SER A 209 -9.98 -31.04 -12.27
N GLY A 210 -10.42 -30.61 -11.09
CA GLY A 210 -11.11 -29.33 -10.91
C GLY A 210 -10.23 -28.17 -11.37
N GLY A 211 -10.86 -27.03 -11.60
CA GLY A 211 -10.12 -25.78 -11.80
C GLY A 211 -9.46 -25.31 -10.50
N GLY A 212 -8.38 -24.53 -10.62
CA GLY A 212 -7.70 -23.94 -9.46
C GLY A 212 -8.55 -22.82 -8.85
N GLY A 213 -8.41 -22.60 -7.55
CA GLY A 213 -8.99 -21.46 -6.84
C GLY A 213 -7.90 -20.54 -6.27
N LEU A 214 -8.27 -19.34 -5.85
CA LEU A 214 -7.35 -18.38 -5.23
C LEU A 214 -6.76 -18.92 -3.92
N GLY A 215 -7.50 -19.79 -3.22
CA GLY A 215 -7.06 -20.40 -1.97
C GLY A 215 -6.38 -21.75 -2.09
N GLY A 216 -6.38 -22.37 -3.29
CA GLY A 216 -5.79 -23.69 -3.44
C GLY A 216 -6.01 -24.36 -4.78
N ASN A 217 -5.26 -25.43 -4.99
CA ASN A 217 -5.24 -26.22 -6.21
C ASN A 217 -6.60 -26.86 -6.51
N GLY A 218 -6.84 -27.17 -7.78
CA GLY A 218 -8.03 -27.93 -8.18
C GLY A 218 -7.97 -29.38 -7.70
N GLY A 219 -9.12 -29.93 -7.27
CA GLY A 219 -9.19 -31.32 -6.80
C GLY A 219 -8.90 -32.36 -7.88
N THR A 220 -8.41 -33.53 -7.47
CA THR A 220 -8.11 -34.67 -8.36
C THR A 220 -9.05 -35.85 -8.10
N SER A 221 -9.12 -36.80 -9.04
CA SER A 221 -10.09 -37.92 -9.08
C SER A 221 -10.02 -38.95 -7.95
N LEU A 222 -9.15 -38.80 -6.95
CA LEU A 222 -9.00 -39.73 -5.82
C LEU A 222 -9.45 -39.16 -4.46
N GLY A 223 -9.88 -37.90 -4.41
CA GLY A 223 -10.46 -37.27 -3.22
C GLY A 223 -11.78 -36.60 -3.58
N LEU A 224 -12.73 -36.54 -2.64
CA LEU A 224 -14.06 -35.93 -2.80
C LEU A 224 -14.01 -34.39 -2.94
N ASN A 225 -13.03 -33.83 -3.67
CA ASN A 225 -12.82 -32.40 -3.77
C ASN A 225 -13.07 -31.89 -5.20
N SER A 226 -14.08 -31.03 -5.23
CA SER A 226 -14.50 -29.99 -6.16
C SER A 226 -13.36 -29.13 -6.75
N GLY A 227 -13.71 -28.10 -7.53
CA GLY A 227 -12.78 -27.03 -7.88
C GLY A 227 -12.11 -26.39 -6.65
N GLY A 228 -11.03 -25.66 -6.86
CA GLY A 228 -10.21 -25.10 -5.79
C GLY A 228 -10.97 -24.11 -4.90
N ILE A 229 -10.59 -24.06 -3.62
CA ILE A 229 -11.18 -23.21 -2.58
C ILE A 229 -10.85 -21.71 -2.81
N PRO A 230 -11.56 -20.75 -2.19
CA PRO A 230 -12.58 -20.87 -1.13
C PRO A 230 -13.95 -21.42 -1.59
N ASN A 231 -14.41 -21.09 -2.79
CA ASN A 231 -15.77 -21.37 -3.24
C ASN A 231 -15.82 -22.35 -4.42
N GLY A 232 -15.11 -23.46 -4.30
CA GLY A 232 -14.91 -24.44 -5.37
C GLY A 232 -16.19 -25.16 -5.82
N GLY A 233 -16.38 -25.27 -7.13
CA GLY A 233 -17.53 -25.94 -7.73
C GLY A 233 -17.49 -27.47 -7.59
N SER A 234 -18.61 -28.09 -7.20
CA SER A 234 -18.71 -29.51 -6.88
C SER A 234 -19.18 -30.44 -8.02
N VAL A 235 -19.02 -31.75 -7.79
CA VAL A 235 -19.50 -32.85 -8.62
C VAL A 235 -20.60 -33.59 -7.84
N LEU A 236 -21.84 -33.11 -7.91
CA LEU A 236 -23.01 -33.79 -7.32
C LEU A 236 -24.02 -34.16 -8.42
N GLY A 237 -23.84 -35.35 -9.01
CA GLY A 237 -24.79 -35.92 -9.97
C GLY A 237 -24.55 -35.53 -11.45
N PRO A 238 -25.55 -35.65 -12.33
CA PRO A 238 -25.39 -35.47 -13.79
C PRO A 238 -25.14 -34.01 -14.24
N GLY A 239 -24.96 -33.06 -13.32
CA GLY A 239 -24.61 -31.68 -13.60
C GLY A 239 -23.48 -31.18 -12.68
N VAL A 240 -22.59 -30.36 -13.23
CA VAL A 240 -21.50 -29.72 -12.50
C VAL A 240 -21.91 -28.38 -11.90
N VAL A 241 -21.28 -28.01 -10.78
CA VAL A 241 -21.42 -26.68 -10.18
C VAL A 241 -20.22 -25.83 -10.60
N ASN A 242 -20.50 -24.59 -11.03
CA ASN A 242 -19.47 -23.59 -11.29
C ASN A 242 -18.78 -23.17 -9.97
N GLY A 243 -17.56 -22.66 -10.08
CA GLY A 243 -16.91 -22.00 -8.95
C GLY A 243 -17.57 -20.67 -8.62
N GLY A 244 -17.66 -20.36 -7.33
CA GLY A 244 -17.99 -19.01 -6.85
C GLY A 244 -16.78 -18.08 -6.88
N PHE A 245 -16.87 -16.92 -6.24
CA PHE A 245 -15.74 -15.99 -6.12
C PHE A 245 -14.48 -16.67 -5.59
N GLY A 246 -13.37 -16.54 -6.31
CA GLY A 246 -12.11 -17.19 -6.01
C GLY A 246 -12.11 -18.72 -6.16
N GLY A 247 -13.24 -19.32 -6.51
CA GLY A 247 -13.42 -20.76 -6.60
C GLY A 247 -13.17 -21.31 -8.01
N GLY A 248 -12.46 -22.43 -8.10
CA GLY A 248 -12.32 -23.16 -9.36
C GLY A 248 -13.61 -23.89 -9.73
N GLY A 249 -13.79 -24.18 -11.02
CA GLY A 249 -14.91 -24.97 -11.52
C GLY A 249 -14.80 -26.46 -11.20
N GLY A 250 -15.94 -27.14 -11.02
CA GLY A 250 -15.99 -28.59 -10.82
C GLY A 250 -15.58 -29.37 -12.07
N TYR A 251 -14.95 -30.54 -11.89
CA TYR A 251 -14.56 -31.39 -13.02
C TYR A 251 -15.58 -32.46 -13.32
N VAL A 252 -15.49 -33.03 -14.52
CA VAL A 252 -16.18 -34.26 -14.88
C VAL A 252 -15.16 -35.34 -15.18
N ALA A 253 -15.38 -36.54 -14.65
CA ALA A 253 -14.51 -37.68 -14.90
C ALA A 253 -14.52 -38.08 -16.38
N SER A 254 -13.37 -38.55 -16.89
CA SER A 254 -13.26 -39.11 -18.23
C SER A 254 -14.35 -40.13 -18.56
N GLY A 255 -14.78 -40.17 -19.81
CA GLY A 255 -15.81 -41.08 -20.28
C GLY A 255 -17.22 -40.72 -19.82
N SER A 256 -17.38 -39.66 -19.01
CA SER A 256 -18.69 -39.16 -18.60
C SER A 256 -19.19 -38.08 -19.57
N PRO A 257 -20.50 -38.02 -19.88
CA PRO A 257 -21.06 -37.09 -20.86
C PRO A 257 -21.23 -35.65 -20.35
N GLY A 258 -20.69 -35.30 -19.18
CA GLY A 258 -20.88 -33.99 -18.53
C GLY A 258 -19.80 -32.96 -18.86
N ALA A 259 -20.19 -31.68 -18.89
CA ALA A 259 -19.27 -30.56 -19.10
C ALA A 259 -18.56 -30.16 -17.81
N GLY A 260 -17.34 -29.64 -17.91
CA GLY A 260 -16.66 -29.03 -16.76
C GLY A 260 -17.36 -27.75 -16.32
N GLY A 261 -17.39 -27.49 -15.00
CA GLY A 261 -17.93 -26.25 -14.45
C GLY A 261 -16.99 -25.09 -14.75
N SER A 262 -17.54 -23.90 -15.02
CA SER A 262 -16.73 -22.68 -15.17
C SER A 262 -16.12 -22.25 -13.82
N GLY A 263 -14.95 -21.63 -13.86
CA GLY A 263 -14.38 -20.95 -12.70
C GLY A 263 -15.14 -19.66 -12.38
N GLY A 264 -15.14 -19.25 -11.11
CA GLY A 264 -15.56 -17.90 -10.75
C GLY A 264 -14.42 -16.89 -10.89
N PHE A 265 -14.61 -15.65 -10.44
CA PHE A 265 -13.56 -14.63 -10.49
C PHE A 265 -12.25 -15.15 -9.86
N GLY A 266 -11.15 -15.09 -10.60
CA GLY A 266 -9.84 -15.62 -10.17
C GLY A 266 -9.71 -17.15 -10.22
N GLY A 267 -10.81 -17.88 -10.44
CA GLY A 267 -10.84 -19.34 -10.49
C GLY A 267 -10.71 -19.88 -11.91
N GLY A 268 -10.00 -20.98 -12.06
CA GLY A 268 -9.88 -21.68 -13.34
C GLY A 268 -11.08 -22.59 -13.63
N GLY A 269 -11.27 -22.93 -14.91
CA GLY A 269 -12.33 -23.83 -15.36
C GLY A 269 -12.05 -25.30 -15.03
N GLY A 270 -13.08 -26.08 -14.75
CA GLY A 270 -12.95 -27.52 -14.51
C GLY A 270 -12.71 -28.33 -15.78
N ALA A 271 -12.04 -29.47 -15.65
CA ALA A 271 -11.84 -30.39 -16.76
C ALA A 271 -13.17 -31.01 -17.25
N GLY A 272 -13.31 -31.16 -18.57
CA GLY A 272 -14.44 -31.85 -19.20
C GLY A 272 -14.19 -33.35 -19.42
N GLY A 273 -15.27 -34.13 -19.43
CA GLY A 273 -15.27 -35.54 -19.85
C GLY A 273 -15.30 -35.67 -21.38
N ILE A 274 -16.33 -36.34 -21.91
CA ILE A 274 -16.57 -36.50 -23.35
C ILE A 274 -16.96 -35.17 -24.03
N VAL A 275 -17.51 -34.22 -23.27
CA VAL A 275 -17.99 -32.93 -23.78
C VAL A 275 -17.06 -31.78 -23.35
N ASN A 276 -17.53 -30.53 -23.47
CA ASN A 276 -16.74 -29.32 -23.24
C ASN A 276 -16.20 -29.21 -21.80
N ALA A 277 -15.01 -28.62 -21.67
CA ALA A 277 -14.50 -28.18 -20.38
C ALA A 277 -15.27 -26.94 -19.86
N GLY A 278 -14.90 -26.48 -18.67
CA GLY A 278 -15.36 -25.21 -18.12
C GLY A 278 -14.47 -24.04 -18.54
N ALA A 279 -15.06 -22.87 -18.77
CA ALA A 279 -14.28 -21.65 -19.01
C ALA A 279 -13.64 -21.15 -17.71
N GLY A 280 -12.51 -20.45 -17.82
CA GLY A 280 -11.94 -19.74 -16.68
C GLY A 280 -12.75 -18.48 -16.34
N GLY A 281 -12.81 -18.09 -15.08
CA GLY A 281 -13.28 -16.76 -14.70
C GLY A 281 -12.20 -15.70 -14.93
N PHE A 282 -12.46 -14.44 -14.56
CA PHE A 282 -11.48 -13.35 -14.70
C PHE A 282 -10.10 -13.76 -14.14
N GLY A 283 -9.05 -13.74 -14.96
CA GLY A 283 -7.70 -14.17 -14.56
C GLY A 283 -7.49 -15.69 -14.43
N GLY A 284 -8.54 -16.51 -14.47
CA GLY A 284 -8.47 -17.96 -14.40
C GLY A 284 -8.33 -18.60 -15.77
N GLY A 285 -7.50 -19.64 -15.86
CA GLY A 285 -7.29 -20.42 -17.08
C GLY A 285 -8.51 -21.23 -17.48
N GLY A 286 -8.62 -21.52 -18.78
CA GLY A 286 -9.65 -22.41 -19.30
C GLY A 286 -9.35 -23.89 -19.03
N GLY A 287 -10.39 -24.68 -18.77
CA GLY A 287 -10.25 -26.13 -18.60
C GLY A 287 -9.94 -26.84 -19.91
N SER A 288 -9.25 -27.98 -19.83
CA SER A 288 -9.08 -28.91 -20.94
C SER A 288 -9.99 -30.12 -20.82
N THR A 289 -10.06 -30.94 -21.87
CA THR A 289 -10.84 -32.17 -21.86
C THR A 289 -9.95 -33.39 -21.74
N SER A 290 -10.47 -34.38 -21.02
CA SER A 290 -9.85 -35.69 -20.91
C SER A 290 -10.06 -36.55 -22.17
N ASP A 291 -11.12 -36.28 -22.94
CA ASP A 291 -11.50 -37.01 -24.16
C ASP A 291 -11.63 -36.08 -25.39
N ALA A 292 -12.43 -36.46 -26.39
CA ALA A 292 -12.67 -35.76 -27.67
C ALA A 292 -13.47 -34.43 -27.55
N GLY A 293 -13.60 -33.88 -26.35
CA GLY A 293 -14.29 -32.62 -26.10
C GLY A 293 -13.48 -31.38 -26.50
N VAL A 294 -14.06 -30.21 -26.27
CA VAL A 294 -13.46 -28.91 -26.60
C VAL A 294 -12.97 -28.23 -25.31
N GLY A 295 -11.68 -27.91 -25.26
CA GLY A 295 -11.10 -27.03 -24.24
C GLY A 295 -11.65 -25.62 -24.35
N GLN A 296 -11.71 -24.90 -23.23
CA GLN A 296 -12.36 -23.60 -23.17
C GLN A 296 -11.37 -22.44 -23.06
N PRO A 297 -11.80 -21.20 -23.39
CA PRO A 297 -11.00 -20.02 -23.13
C PRO A 297 -10.77 -19.80 -21.63
N GLY A 298 -9.64 -19.18 -21.31
CA GLY A 298 -9.44 -18.52 -20.02
C GLY A 298 -10.18 -17.18 -19.97
N GLY A 299 -10.28 -16.60 -18.77
CA GLY A 299 -10.74 -15.23 -18.61
C GLY A 299 -9.64 -14.21 -18.97
N PHE A 300 -9.89 -12.93 -18.66
CA PHE A 300 -8.94 -11.86 -18.93
C PHE A 300 -7.52 -12.20 -18.44
N GLY A 301 -6.55 -12.10 -19.35
CA GLY A 301 -5.14 -12.36 -19.03
C GLY A 301 -4.77 -13.82 -18.81
N ALA A 302 -5.69 -14.77 -18.97
CA ALA A 302 -5.43 -16.19 -18.72
C ALA A 302 -5.36 -17.00 -20.00
N GLY A 303 -4.65 -18.13 -19.94
CA GLY A 303 -4.53 -19.03 -21.09
C GLY A 303 -5.80 -19.85 -21.35
N GLY A 304 -6.04 -20.19 -22.61
CA GLY A 304 -7.04 -21.19 -22.99
C GLY A 304 -6.58 -22.63 -22.72
N GLY A 305 -7.53 -23.52 -22.45
CA GLY A 305 -7.30 -24.95 -22.33
C GLY A 305 -7.24 -25.63 -23.71
N ALA A 306 -6.53 -26.76 -23.78
CA ALA A 306 -6.35 -27.48 -25.04
C ALA A 306 -7.63 -28.15 -25.55
N THR A 307 -7.86 -28.09 -26.86
CA THR A 307 -8.88 -28.85 -27.61
C THR A 307 -8.32 -30.19 -28.09
N ALA A 308 -7.65 -30.90 -27.19
CA ALA A 308 -7.04 -32.19 -27.45
C ALA A 308 -6.86 -32.95 -26.13
N SER A 309 -7.11 -34.25 -26.20
CA SER A 309 -7.05 -35.17 -25.07
C SER A 309 -5.66 -35.15 -24.40
N PHE A 310 -5.65 -34.94 -23.09
CA PHE A 310 -4.48 -35.02 -22.21
C PHE A 310 -3.38 -33.96 -22.36
N VAL A 311 -3.68 -32.79 -22.96
CA VAL A 311 -2.67 -31.74 -23.17
C VAL A 311 -2.63 -30.69 -22.03
N GLY A 312 -3.70 -30.56 -21.24
CA GLY A 312 -3.76 -29.70 -20.05
C GLY A 312 -4.50 -28.37 -20.25
N GLY A 313 -4.90 -27.75 -19.13
CA GLY A 313 -5.63 -26.48 -19.12
C GLY A 313 -4.75 -25.26 -19.42
N GLY A 314 -5.34 -24.08 -19.31
CA GLY A 314 -4.62 -22.81 -19.41
C GLY A 314 -4.00 -22.38 -18.09
N GLY A 315 -2.89 -21.62 -18.17
CA GLY A 315 -2.27 -20.96 -17.03
C GLY A 315 -3.07 -19.75 -16.54
N GLY A 316 -3.01 -19.46 -15.24
CA GLY A 316 -3.66 -18.29 -14.66
C GLY A 316 -2.88 -17.00 -14.87
N ALA A 317 -3.55 -15.85 -14.76
CA ALA A 317 -2.93 -14.54 -14.82
C ALA A 317 -2.22 -14.17 -13.51
N GLY A 318 -1.16 -13.35 -13.58
CA GLY A 318 -0.57 -12.66 -12.44
C GLY A 318 -0.89 -11.17 -12.47
N MET A 319 -1.49 -10.63 -11.42
CA MET A 319 -1.98 -9.25 -11.42
C MET A 319 -1.71 -8.53 -10.09
N GLY A 320 -1.14 -7.33 -10.15
CA GLY A 320 -0.95 -6.49 -8.98
C GLY A 320 0.13 -7.06 -8.07
N GLY A 321 1.41 -6.98 -8.48
CA GLY A 321 2.51 -7.59 -7.72
C GLY A 321 2.56 -7.11 -6.27
N ALA A 322 2.22 -5.85 -5.99
CA ALA A 322 1.94 -5.38 -4.64
C ALA A 322 0.44 -5.38 -4.33
N ILE A 323 -0.38 -4.70 -5.14
CA ILE A 323 -1.79 -4.45 -4.83
C ILE A 323 -2.67 -4.80 -6.01
N PHE A 324 -3.73 -5.55 -5.72
CA PHE A 324 -4.86 -5.73 -6.61
C PHE A 324 -6.07 -4.96 -6.05
N ASN A 325 -6.48 -3.90 -6.76
CA ASN A 325 -7.64 -3.09 -6.42
C ASN A 325 -8.87 -3.61 -7.15
N TYR A 326 -9.85 -4.11 -6.41
CA TYR A 326 -11.09 -4.70 -6.87
C TYR A 326 -12.26 -3.75 -6.58
N GLY A 327 -12.45 -2.74 -7.43
CA GLY A 327 -13.51 -1.74 -7.28
C GLY A 327 -13.31 -0.74 -6.13
N GLY A 328 -12.23 -0.88 -5.36
CA GLY A 328 -11.90 -0.02 -4.23
C GLY A 328 -11.24 1.30 -4.62
N SER A 329 -10.82 2.05 -3.62
CA SER A 329 -10.03 3.28 -3.79
C SER A 329 -8.66 3.13 -3.13
N ILE A 330 -7.61 3.56 -3.85
CA ILE A 330 -6.25 3.63 -3.34
C ILE A 330 -5.75 5.07 -3.43
N THR A 331 -5.19 5.56 -2.33
CA THR A 331 -4.42 6.81 -2.28
C THR A 331 -2.98 6.49 -1.89
N VAL A 332 -2.03 6.80 -2.76
CA VAL A 332 -0.59 6.68 -2.51
C VAL A 332 0.00 8.06 -2.34
N LEU A 333 0.43 8.39 -1.13
CA LEU A 333 0.98 9.69 -0.76
C LEU A 333 2.41 9.51 -0.26
N ASN A 334 3.38 10.22 -0.88
CA ASN A 334 4.75 10.28 -0.36
C ASN A 334 5.37 8.88 -0.10
N SER A 335 5.11 7.94 -1.00
CA SER A 335 5.38 6.51 -0.79
C SER A 335 6.10 5.91 -1.98
N THR A 336 6.82 4.81 -1.74
CA THR A 336 7.61 4.11 -2.76
C THR A 336 7.12 2.68 -2.99
N PHE A 337 6.94 2.29 -4.26
CA PHE A 337 6.74 0.90 -4.66
C PHE A 337 7.91 0.48 -5.54
N ALA A 338 8.69 -0.50 -5.10
CA ALA A 338 9.79 -0.98 -5.92
C ALA A 338 9.94 -2.49 -5.92
N GLN A 339 10.43 -3.06 -7.01
CA GLN A 339 10.75 -4.50 -7.08
C GLN A 339 9.55 -5.42 -6.81
N ASN A 340 8.32 -4.95 -6.99
CA ASN A 340 7.13 -5.79 -6.92
C ASN A 340 6.91 -6.48 -8.27
N SER A 341 6.36 -7.69 -8.26
CA SER A 341 6.35 -8.57 -9.44
C SER A 341 5.03 -9.29 -9.69
N ALA A 342 4.42 -9.04 -10.83
CA ALA A 342 3.35 -9.86 -11.40
C ALA A 342 3.95 -10.94 -12.31
N VAL A 343 3.56 -12.19 -12.13
CA VAL A 343 4.11 -13.36 -12.84
C VAL A 343 2.98 -14.21 -13.41
N ALA A 344 3.05 -14.51 -14.71
CA ALA A 344 2.07 -15.38 -15.36
C ALA A 344 2.20 -16.84 -14.90
N GLY A 345 1.08 -17.54 -14.84
CA GLY A 345 1.03 -18.99 -14.69
C GLY A 345 1.28 -19.71 -16.02
N THR A 346 1.88 -20.90 -15.97
CA THR A 346 2.16 -21.69 -17.17
C THR A 346 1.05 -22.68 -17.46
N GLY A 347 0.79 -22.98 -18.73
CA GLY A 347 -0.21 -23.96 -19.13
C GLY A 347 -0.07 -24.35 -20.59
N PHE A 348 -1.10 -24.98 -21.16
CA PHE A 348 -1.15 -25.19 -22.61
C PHE A 348 -0.98 -23.87 -23.36
N GLN A 349 -1.75 -22.87 -22.92
CA GLN A 349 -1.44 -21.47 -23.13
C GLN A 349 -1.08 -20.88 -21.77
N ASN A 350 -0.01 -20.09 -21.73
CA ASN A 350 0.37 -19.36 -20.54
C ASN A 350 -0.64 -18.24 -20.26
N GLY A 351 -0.78 -17.88 -19.00
CA GLY A 351 -1.42 -16.61 -18.65
C GLY A 351 -0.51 -15.43 -18.98
N GLN A 352 -0.93 -14.26 -18.51
CA GLN A 352 -0.26 -12.97 -18.69
C GLN A 352 0.03 -12.33 -17.32
N ALA A 353 0.93 -11.36 -17.30
CA ALA A 353 1.35 -10.62 -16.12
C ALA A 353 1.12 -9.11 -16.28
N PHE A 354 0.29 -8.52 -15.43
CA PHE A 354 -0.10 -7.11 -15.47
C PHE A 354 0.05 -6.40 -14.13
N GLY A 355 0.38 -5.11 -14.13
CA GLY A 355 0.35 -4.31 -12.90
C GLY A 355 1.43 -4.74 -11.91
N GLY A 356 2.71 -4.55 -12.23
CA GLY A 356 3.80 -5.06 -11.39
C GLY A 356 3.79 -4.49 -9.98
N ALA A 357 3.40 -3.22 -9.80
CA ALA A 357 3.00 -2.70 -8.50
C ALA A 357 1.50 -2.81 -8.27
N ILE A 358 0.69 -2.12 -9.09
CA ILE A 358 -0.76 -1.99 -8.87
C ILE A 358 -1.53 -2.47 -10.11
N PHE A 359 -2.48 -3.37 -9.89
CA PHE A 359 -3.54 -3.65 -10.85
C PHE A 359 -4.85 -3.05 -10.35
N ASN A 360 -5.45 -2.16 -11.12
CA ASN A 360 -6.68 -1.46 -10.79
C ASN A 360 -7.83 -1.95 -11.66
N LEU A 361 -8.77 -2.70 -11.06
CA LEU A 361 -9.97 -3.19 -11.72
C LEU A 361 -11.17 -2.39 -11.25
N ASN A 362 -11.79 -1.61 -12.15
CA ASN A 362 -13.03 -0.87 -11.86
C ASN A 362 -12.99 0.03 -10.61
N GLY A 363 -11.79 0.44 -10.20
CA GLY A 363 -11.56 1.24 -8.99
C GLY A 363 -10.84 2.55 -9.29
N ASN A 364 -10.49 3.25 -8.23
CA ASN A 364 -9.79 4.54 -8.29
C ASN A 364 -8.39 4.44 -7.69
N VAL A 365 -7.40 4.99 -8.38
CA VAL A 365 -6.03 5.13 -7.87
C VAL A 365 -5.59 6.59 -7.95
N ILE A 366 -5.18 7.16 -6.82
CA ILE A 366 -4.59 8.49 -6.73
C ILE A 366 -3.15 8.33 -6.26
N THR A 367 -2.20 8.92 -6.95
CA THR A 367 -0.81 9.02 -6.51
C THR A 367 -0.37 10.47 -6.42
N LEU A 368 0.29 10.81 -5.32
CA LEU A 368 0.71 12.17 -5.02
C LEU A 368 2.11 12.15 -4.39
N ASN A 369 3.08 12.76 -5.07
CA ASN A 369 4.49 12.75 -4.64
C ASN A 369 4.98 11.32 -4.38
N ALA A 370 4.80 10.40 -5.33
CA ALA A 370 5.08 8.98 -5.16
C ALA A 370 6.09 8.45 -6.19
N THR A 371 6.80 7.38 -5.86
CA THR A 371 7.73 6.71 -6.78
C THR A 371 7.35 5.25 -6.92
N LEU A 372 6.95 4.80 -8.11
CA LEU A 372 6.70 3.39 -8.43
C LEU A 372 7.71 2.95 -9.48
N ALA A 373 8.79 2.29 -9.06
CA ALA A 373 9.93 2.02 -9.93
C ALA A 373 10.44 0.58 -9.88
N SER A 374 11.05 0.10 -10.96
CA SER A 374 11.67 -1.24 -11.01
C SER A 374 10.70 -2.39 -10.68
N ASN A 375 9.42 -2.21 -11.03
CA ASN A 375 8.40 -3.23 -10.85
C ASN A 375 8.30 -4.11 -12.12
N VAL A 376 7.86 -5.35 -11.97
CA VAL A 376 7.93 -6.38 -13.01
C VAL A 376 6.53 -6.82 -13.43
N ALA A 377 6.22 -6.72 -14.73
CA ALA A 377 5.04 -7.31 -15.35
C ALA A 377 5.29 -7.52 -16.84
N ALA A 378 5.27 -8.78 -17.30
CA ALA A 378 5.69 -9.13 -18.66
C ALA A 378 4.80 -8.54 -19.77
N ASP A 379 3.51 -8.34 -19.51
CA ASP A 379 2.51 -8.00 -20.53
C ASP A 379 2.02 -6.54 -20.42
N GLY A 380 2.51 -5.76 -19.46
CA GLY A 380 2.30 -4.31 -19.39
C GLY A 380 1.85 -3.77 -18.04
N GLY A 381 1.86 -2.44 -17.93
CA GLY A 381 1.60 -1.73 -16.69
C GLY A 381 2.57 -2.15 -15.58
N GLY A 382 3.87 -2.14 -15.87
CA GLY A 382 4.87 -2.62 -14.92
C GLY A 382 4.81 -1.87 -13.58
N ALA A 383 4.48 -0.58 -13.58
CA ALA A 383 4.03 0.10 -12.37
C ALA A 383 2.51 -0.06 -12.18
N ILE A 384 1.68 0.49 -13.08
CA ILE A 384 0.22 0.51 -12.93
C ILE A 384 -0.46 -0.02 -14.19
N TYR A 385 -1.35 -0.99 -14.01
CA TYR A 385 -2.31 -1.42 -15.03
C TYR A 385 -3.72 -1.08 -14.55
N SER A 386 -4.49 -0.31 -15.32
CA SER A 386 -5.84 0.13 -14.96
C SER A 386 -6.87 -0.36 -15.98
N LEU A 387 -7.80 -1.21 -15.55
CA LEU A 387 -8.79 -1.88 -16.38
C LEU A 387 -10.21 -1.48 -15.97
N GLY A 388 -10.92 -0.84 -16.90
CA GLY A 388 -12.39 -0.72 -16.85
C GLY A 388 -13.05 -1.92 -17.50
N ASP A 389 -13.91 -2.64 -16.81
CA ASP A 389 -14.56 -3.86 -17.30
C ASP A 389 -16.07 -3.88 -16.99
N ASP A 390 -16.92 -4.09 -18.00
CA ASP A 390 -18.40 -4.24 -17.83
C ASP A 390 -18.79 -5.73 -17.63
N GLY A 391 -17.92 -6.66 -17.99
CA GLY A 391 -18.15 -8.09 -17.96
C GLY A 391 -18.26 -8.68 -16.54
N ILE A 392 -17.69 -8.01 -15.55
CA ILE A 392 -17.81 -8.37 -14.13
C ILE A 392 -19.04 -7.67 -13.54
N SER A 393 -20.23 -7.98 -14.06
CA SER A 393 -21.48 -7.36 -13.61
C SER A 393 -21.98 -7.95 -12.28
N SER A 394 -22.75 -7.15 -11.54
CA SER A 394 -23.31 -7.43 -10.21
C SER A 394 -24.36 -8.55 -10.16
N SER A 395 -24.70 -9.16 -11.30
CA SER A 395 -25.79 -10.13 -11.41
C SER A 395 -25.37 -11.60 -11.39
N SER A 396 -24.08 -11.92 -11.21
CA SER A 396 -23.62 -13.31 -11.13
C SER A 396 -23.06 -13.66 -9.74
N THR A 397 -23.44 -14.83 -9.22
CA THR A 397 -22.94 -15.38 -7.95
C THR A 397 -21.47 -15.81 -8.00
N THR A 398 -20.81 -15.62 -9.15
CA THR A 398 -19.41 -16.00 -9.39
C THR A 398 -18.42 -14.83 -9.25
N ASN A 399 -18.93 -13.60 -9.06
CA ASN A 399 -18.15 -12.35 -9.16
C ASN A 399 -17.84 -11.67 -7.81
N GLY A 400 -18.00 -12.33 -6.66
CA GLY A 400 -17.57 -11.75 -5.37
C GLY A 400 -18.37 -10.55 -4.89
N PRO A 401 -17.79 -9.65 -4.06
CA PRO A 401 -18.44 -8.40 -3.70
C PRO A 401 -18.85 -7.61 -4.94
N ALA A 402 -20.02 -6.98 -4.91
CA ALA A 402 -20.49 -6.19 -6.04
C ALA A 402 -19.52 -5.03 -6.32
N LEU A 403 -19.01 -4.95 -7.54
CA LEU A 403 -18.19 -3.81 -7.96
C LEU A 403 -19.10 -2.57 -8.06
N PRO A 404 -18.72 -1.45 -7.41
CA PRO A 404 -19.56 -0.26 -7.37
C PRO A 404 -19.65 0.46 -8.72
N GLN A 405 -18.72 0.18 -9.66
CA GLN A 405 -18.58 0.88 -10.94
C GLN A 405 -18.03 -0.07 -12.02
N GLN A 406 -18.25 0.28 -13.29
CA GLN A 406 -17.62 -0.36 -14.46
C GLN A 406 -16.50 0.53 -15.03
N SER A 407 -15.88 1.31 -14.14
CA SER A 407 -15.02 2.42 -14.49
C SER A 407 -13.73 2.36 -13.69
N ALA A 408 -12.59 2.50 -14.36
CA ALA A 408 -11.29 2.59 -13.71
C ALA A 408 -10.68 3.99 -13.89
N THR A 409 -10.29 4.63 -12.79
CA THR A 409 -9.72 5.98 -12.80
C THR A 409 -8.34 6.03 -12.19
N VAL A 410 -7.44 6.80 -12.81
CA VAL A 410 -6.10 7.07 -12.27
C VAL A 410 -5.77 8.55 -12.28
N LEU A 411 -5.33 9.08 -11.15
CA LEU A 411 -4.82 10.45 -11.02
C LEU A 411 -3.37 10.41 -10.54
N LEU A 412 -2.43 10.92 -11.35
CA LEU A 412 -1.01 10.99 -10.99
C LEU A 412 -0.58 12.46 -10.88
N ASN A 413 -0.01 12.87 -9.74
CA ASN A 413 0.58 14.20 -9.59
C ASN A 413 1.94 14.11 -8.87
N ASN A 414 2.96 14.83 -9.37
CA ASN A 414 4.34 14.76 -8.88
C ASN A 414 4.82 13.30 -8.72
N THR A 415 4.44 12.40 -9.62
CA THR A 415 4.70 10.96 -9.48
C THR A 415 5.71 10.46 -10.52
N ILE A 416 6.60 9.56 -10.10
CA ILE A 416 7.51 8.83 -10.98
C ILE A 416 6.98 7.40 -11.18
N LEU A 417 6.80 6.99 -12.44
CA LEU A 417 6.68 5.60 -12.86
C LEU A 417 7.87 5.27 -13.76
N ALA A 418 8.71 4.29 -13.38
CA ALA A 418 9.98 4.08 -14.08
C ALA A 418 10.56 2.66 -13.94
N GLY A 419 11.51 2.32 -14.81
CA GLY A 419 12.33 1.12 -14.70
C GLY A 419 11.55 -0.19 -14.79
N SER A 420 10.30 -0.18 -15.27
CA SER A 420 9.50 -1.40 -15.36
C SER A 420 10.11 -2.40 -16.33
N THR A 421 10.12 -3.68 -15.98
CA THR A 421 10.64 -4.74 -16.88
C THR A 421 9.69 -5.93 -17.03
N ASN A 422 9.97 -6.76 -18.03
CA ASN A 422 9.32 -8.07 -18.22
C ASN A 422 9.92 -9.20 -17.37
N GLY A 423 10.83 -8.89 -16.44
CA GLY A 423 11.57 -9.89 -15.63
C GLY A 423 12.83 -10.43 -16.32
N ALA A 424 13.08 -10.08 -17.58
CA ALA A 424 14.29 -10.42 -18.34
C ALA A 424 15.08 -9.17 -18.77
N ALA A 425 15.11 -8.15 -17.89
CA ALA A 425 15.76 -6.84 -18.08
C ALA A 425 15.26 -6.01 -19.29
N SER A 426 14.27 -6.46 -20.03
CA SER A 426 13.69 -5.69 -21.13
C SER A 426 12.63 -4.74 -20.58
N ALA A 427 12.74 -3.47 -20.94
CA ALA A 427 11.78 -2.46 -20.50
C ALA A 427 10.36 -2.76 -21.02
N VAL A 428 9.37 -2.52 -20.19
CA VAL A 428 7.95 -2.57 -20.53
C VAL A 428 7.29 -1.24 -20.20
N THR A 429 6.09 -1.01 -20.70
CA THR A 429 5.31 0.20 -20.38
C THR A 429 5.06 0.30 -18.88
N ASP A 430 5.37 1.45 -18.28
CA ASP A 430 5.18 1.70 -16.86
C ASP A 430 3.69 1.84 -16.50
N PHE A 431 2.94 2.53 -17.36
CA PHE A 431 1.49 2.75 -17.21
C PHE A 431 0.73 2.19 -18.40
N VAL A 432 -0.36 1.48 -18.12
CA VAL A 432 -1.36 1.06 -19.11
C VAL A 432 -2.75 1.32 -18.55
N GLN A 433 -3.60 1.94 -19.36
CA GLN A 433 -5.06 1.89 -19.18
C GLN A 433 -5.68 1.03 -20.27
N ASN A 434 -6.75 0.31 -19.94
CA ASN A 434 -7.46 -0.54 -20.88
C ASN A 434 -8.95 -0.62 -20.52
N ILE A 435 -9.77 -0.99 -21.51
CA ILE A 435 -11.19 -1.25 -21.34
C ILE A 435 -11.52 -2.63 -21.90
N ASN A 436 -12.43 -3.34 -21.26
CA ASN A 436 -12.79 -4.68 -21.66
C ASN A 436 -14.26 -5.01 -21.32
N ASP A 437 -14.69 -6.17 -21.81
CA ASP A 437 -15.94 -6.84 -21.49
C ASP A 437 -15.67 -8.34 -21.26
N SER A 438 -14.95 -8.68 -20.19
CA SER A 438 -14.51 -10.07 -19.96
C SER A 438 -15.61 -11.07 -19.58
N GLY A 439 -16.89 -10.68 -19.62
CA GLY A 439 -18.02 -11.47 -19.14
C GLY A 439 -19.33 -11.31 -19.92
N GLY A 440 -19.30 -10.68 -21.10
CA GLY A 440 -20.48 -10.56 -21.98
C GLY A 440 -21.53 -9.57 -21.43
N GLY A 441 -21.06 -8.46 -20.88
CA GLY A 441 -21.83 -7.27 -20.58
C GLY A 441 -22.48 -6.65 -21.82
N THR A 442 -22.98 -5.44 -21.67
CA THR A 442 -23.69 -4.76 -22.77
C THR A 442 -22.78 -3.88 -23.60
N GLY A 443 -21.54 -3.68 -23.15
CA GLY A 443 -20.49 -2.95 -23.84
C GLY A 443 -19.14 -3.11 -23.15
N LEU A 444 -18.20 -2.21 -23.45
CA LEU A 444 -16.92 -2.13 -22.75
C LEU A 444 -17.09 -1.31 -21.47
N GLY A 445 -16.29 -1.61 -20.45
CA GLY A 445 -16.12 -0.71 -19.32
C GLY A 445 -15.49 0.63 -19.73
N THR A 446 -15.24 1.51 -18.76
CA THR A 446 -14.57 2.79 -19.02
C THR A 446 -13.26 2.92 -18.26
N ALA A 447 -12.26 3.56 -18.87
CA ALA A 447 -11.01 3.88 -18.21
C ALA A 447 -10.63 5.32 -18.51
N SER A 448 -10.19 6.04 -17.48
CA SER A 448 -9.66 7.39 -17.65
C SER A 448 -8.47 7.61 -16.74
N SER A 449 -7.53 8.41 -17.22
CA SER A 449 -6.42 8.85 -16.41
C SER A 449 -6.14 10.33 -16.64
N SER A 450 -5.63 10.99 -15.60
CA SER A 450 -5.39 12.42 -15.59
C SER A 450 -4.29 12.79 -14.60
N GLY A 451 -3.95 14.07 -14.56
CA GLY A 451 -2.99 14.62 -13.62
C GLY A 451 -1.84 15.34 -14.32
N THR A 452 -0.89 15.82 -13.52
CA THR A 452 0.11 16.78 -13.98
C THR A 452 1.46 16.60 -13.32
N ILE A 453 2.52 16.95 -14.05
CA ILE A 453 3.90 16.96 -13.55
C ILE A 453 4.31 15.56 -13.06
N ASN A 454 4.39 14.63 -13.99
CA ASN A 454 4.78 13.25 -13.72
C ASN A 454 5.96 12.86 -14.60
N ILE A 455 6.73 11.87 -14.18
CA ILE A 455 7.67 11.16 -15.06
C ILE A 455 7.09 9.77 -15.30
N ILE A 456 6.90 9.41 -16.57
CA ILE A 456 6.53 8.06 -16.99
C ILE A 456 7.60 7.64 -17.99
N GLN A 457 8.61 6.91 -17.54
CA GLN A 457 9.82 6.66 -18.33
C GLN A 457 9.51 5.96 -19.66
N THR A 458 8.66 4.93 -19.60
CA THR A 458 8.23 4.12 -20.74
C THR A 458 6.71 4.19 -20.87
N PRO A 459 6.17 5.18 -21.61
CA PRO A 459 4.72 5.34 -21.76
C PRO A 459 4.13 4.30 -22.72
N ALA A 460 2.87 3.91 -22.48
CA ALA A 460 2.06 3.27 -23.51
C ALA A 460 1.64 4.28 -24.60
N LEU A 461 1.24 3.78 -25.77
CA LEU A 461 0.82 4.59 -26.91
C LEU A 461 -0.66 4.37 -27.25
N GLY A 462 -1.27 5.33 -27.95
CA GLY A 462 -2.64 5.22 -28.46
C GLY A 462 -3.70 5.24 -27.35
N ALA A 463 -4.74 4.43 -27.48
CA ALA A 463 -5.86 4.38 -26.54
C ALA A 463 -5.47 3.96 -25.11
N ASN A 464 -4.32 3.29 -24.98
CA ASN A 464 -3.81 2.79 -23.72
C ASN A 464 -2.85 3.76 -23.02
N ALA A 465 -2.55 4.91 -23.65
CA ALA A 465 -1.66 5.93 -23.11
C ALA A 465 -2.27 6.64 -21.89
N PHE A 466 -1.40 7.18 -21.04
CA PHE A 466 -1.81 8.05 -19.95
C PHE A 466 -2.43 9.35 -20.50
N GLY A 467 -3.57 9.76 -19.93
CA GLY A 467 -4.36 10.92 -20.37
C GLY A 467 -3.94 12.25 -19.73
N GLY A 468 -3.00 12.25 -18.79
CA GLY A 468 -2.46 13.45 -18.14
C GLY A 468 -1.11 13.91 -18.72
N GLN A 469 -0.49 14.89 -18.05
CA GLN A 469 0.85 15.36 -18.42
C GLN A 469 1.93 14.43 -17.83
N SER A 470 2.85 13.97 -18.68
CA SER A 470 4.04 13.23 -18.29
C SER A 470 5.27 13.65 -19.10
N PHE A 471 6.44 13.59 -18.46
CA PHE A 471 7.73 13.64 -19.11
C PHE A 471 8.24 12.21 -19.33
N ASN A 472 8.55 11.87 -20.58
CA ASN A 472 8.94 10.51 -20.98
C ASN A 472 10.46 10.41 -21.02
N VAL A 473 11.08 10.50 -19.84
CA VAL A 473 12.53 10.52 -19.64
C VAL A 473 12.90 9.58 -18.48
N ASP A 474 14.14 9.11 -18.48
CA ASP A 474 14.69 8.40 -17.34
C ASP A 474 14.78 9.36 -16.13
N PRO A 475 14.12 9.08 -14.99
CA PRO A 475 14.23 9.89 -13.79
C PRO A 475 15.62 9.85 -13.15
N GLN A 476 16.53 8.98 -13.59
CA GLN A 476 17.88 8.81 -13.04
C GLN A 476 17.84 8.58 -11.51
N LEU A 477 17.03 7.60 -11.11
CA LEU A 477 17.01 7.06 -9.75
C LEU A 477 18.35 6.39 -9.42
N ASP A 478 18.67 6.27 -8.13
CA ASP A 478 19.87 5.56 -7.67
C ASP A 478 19.91 4.15 -8.30
N PRO A 479 20.94 3.83 -9.11
CA PRO A 479 21.06 2.52 -9.76
C PRO A 479 21.26 1.37 -8.76
N SER A 480 21.60 1.68 -7.51
CA SER A 480 21.66 0.72 -6.40
C SER A 480 20.28 0.32 -5.88
N GLY A 481 19.21 0.90 -6.40
CA GLY A 481 17.83 0.62 -6.01
C GLY A 481 17.48 1.18 -4.64
N LEU A 482 16.58 0.51 -3.92
CA LEU A 482 16.16 0.93 -2.58
C LEU A 482 17.35 0.94 -1.61
N GLN A 483 17.56 2.07 -0.95
CA GLN A 483 18.61 2.25 0.04
C GLN A 483 18.06 2.82 1.34
N ASN A 484 18.82 2.66 2.43
CA ASN A 484 18.56 3.39 3.66
C ASN A 484 19.12 4.82 3.53
N ASN A 485 18.30 5.72 2.98
CA ASN A 485 18.65 7.14 2.82
C ASN A 485 18.23 7.99 4.03
N GLY A 486 18.07 7.35 5.19
CA GLY A 486 17.41 7.90 6.37
C GLY A 486 15.88 7.72 6.35
N GLY A 487 15.25 8.06 7.47
CA GLY A 487 13.80 7.93 7.66
C GLY A 487 13.32 6.51 7.96
N PRO A 488 12.00 6.34 8.14
CA PRO A 488 11.42 5.09 8.64
C PRO A 488 11.37 3.96 7.61
N THR A 489 11.46 4.28 6.32
CA THR A 489 11.33 3.30 5.25
C THR A 489 12.42 3.51 4.19
N PRO A 490 12.91 2.45 3.52
CA PRO A 490 13.86 2.58 2.42
C PRO A 490 13.27 3.40 1.27
N THR A 491 14.10 4.21 0.60
CA THR A 491 13.68 5.09 -0.50
C THR A 491 14.56 4.90 -1.73
N LEU A 492 14.12 5.43 -2.87
CA LEU A 492 14.92 5.57 -4.09
C LEU A 492 15.39 7.01 -4.19
N ALA A 493 16.69 7.25 -3.98
CA ALA A 493 17.27 8.58 -4.13
C ALA A 493 17.36 9.00 -5.60
N LEU A 494 17.43 10.31 -5.83
CA LEU A 494 17.73 10.89 -7.14
C LEU A 494 19.23 11.08 -7.31
N THR A 495 19.77 10.77 -8.49
CA THR A 495 21.15 11.13 -8.83
C THR A 495 21.27 12.63 -9.10
N SER A 496 22.48 13.18 -9.01
CA SER A 496 22.72 14.64 -9.08
C SER A 496 22.32 15.31 -10.40
N SER A 497 22.16 14.55 -11.50
CA SER A 497 21.72 15.06 -12.81
C SER A 497 20.25 14.75 -13.11
N SER A 498 19.51 14.24 -12.13
CA SER A 498 18.14 13.77 -12.35
C SER A 498 17.23 14.87 -12.89
N PRO A 499 16.43 14.59 -13.94
CA PRO A 499 15.43 15.54 -14.42
C PRO A 499 14.25 15.73 -13.46
N ALA A 500 14.17 14.94 -12.38
CA ALA A 500 13.14 15.07 -11.36
C ALA A 500 13.47 16.16 -10.31
N ILE A 501 14.73 16.61 -10.25
CA ILE A 501 15.19 17.58 -9.25
C ILE A 501 14.63 18.97 -9.57
N ASN A 502 13.94 19.59 -8.61
CA ASN A 502 13.33 20.92 -8.69
C ASN A 502 12.37 21.12 -9.88
N THR A 503 11.76 20.04 -10.36
CA THR A 503 10.81 20.07 -11.50
C THR A 503 9.38 19.69 -11.14
N GLY A 504 9.13 19.37 -9.86
CA GLY A 504 7.81 19.14 -9.31
C GLY A 504 7.00 20.42 -9.15
N ALA A 505 5.74 20.27 -8.73
CA ALA A 505 4.87 21.40 -8.42
C ALA A 505 4.53 21.46 -6.92
N ASN A 506 4.82 22.61 -6.29
CA ASN A 506 4.56 22.83 -4.87
C ASN A 506 3.07 22.78 -4.50
N VAL A 507 2.17 23.03 -5.46
CA VAL A 507 0.72 22.88 -5.23
C VAL A 507 0.36 21.44 -4.89
N HIS A 508 1.04 20.46 -5.48
CA HIS A 508 0.81 19.04 -5.22
C HIS A 508 1.41 18.59 -3.88
N VAL A 509 2.44 19.28 -3.40
CA VAL A 509 2.92 19.15 -2.01
C VAL A 509 1.86 19.68 -1.03
N ALA A 510 1.31 20.87 -1.29
CA ALA A 510 0.27 21.48 -0.46
C ALA A 510 -1.03 20.66 -0.44
N ASN A 511 -1.47 20.13 -1.59
CA ASN A 511 -2.64 19.27 -1.70
C ASN A 511 -2.51 17.98 -0.87
N GLY A 512 -1.29 17.49 -0.70
CA GLY A 512 -0.98 16.32 0.12
C GLY A 512 -0.75 16.64 1.59
N GLY A 513 -0.77 17.92 1.99
CA GLY A 513 -0.44 18.34 3.35
C GLY A 513 0.99 17.99 3.78
N LEU A 514 1.91 17.84 2.82
CA LEU A 514 3.26 17.36 3.09
C LEU A 514 4.18 18.51 3.50
N THR A 515 4.87 18.33 4.63
CA THR A 515 5.99 19.20 5.06
C THR A 515 7.34 18.54 4.81
N THR A 516 7.38 17.21 4.78
CA THR A 516 8.58 16.40 4.59
C THR A 516 8.41 15.43 3.43
N ASP A 517 9.52 14.96 2.87
CA ASP A 517 9.50 13.82 1.94
C ASP A 517 9.27 12.50 2.68
N GLN A 518 9.34 11.36 1.99
CA GLN A 518 9.03 10.04 2.56
C GLN A 518 9.82 9.72 3.84
N ARG A 519 11.00 10.30 3.99
CA ARG A 519 11.90 10.03 5.12
C ARG A 519 11.45 10.71 6.41
N GLY A 520 10.52 11.66 6.33
CA GLY A 520 9.92 12.30 7.49
C GLY A 520 10.78 13.43 8.06
N ALA A 521 10.71 13.63 9.37
CA ALA A 521 11.34 14.77 10.05
C ALA A 521 12.84 14.91 9.73
N GLY A 522 13.27 16.13 9.39
CA GLY A 522 14.64 16.46 8.98
C GLY A 522 14.89 16.37 7.47
N PHE A 523 13.88 16.00 6.69
CA PHE A 523 13.90 15.94 5.22
C PHE A 523 12.73 16.75 4.65
N ASP A 524 12.91 18.05 4.48
CA ASP A 524 11.85 18.95 4.00
C ASP A 524 11.35 18.52 2.61
N ARG A 525 10.07 18.72 2.31
CA ARG A 525 9.49 18.36 1.01
C ARG A 525 9.79 19.37 -0.10
N ILE A 526 10.23 20.57 0.26
CA ILE A 526 10.62 21.65 -0.65
C ILE A 526 11.94 22.21 -0.11
N SER A 527 13.07 21.72 -0.61
CA SER A 527 14.39 22.07 -0.06
C SER A 527 15.05 23.25 -0.79
N ASP A 528 14.89 23.36 -2.11
CA ASP A 528 15.45 24.43 -2.95
C ASP A 528 14.35 25.29 -3.61
N GLY A 529 13.26 25.53 -2.87
CA GLY A 529 12.14 26.36 -3.30
C GLY A 529 11.14 25.70 -4.26
N THR A 530 11.51 24.60 -4.92
CA THR A 530 10.60 23.75 -5.72
C THR A 530 10.75 22.31 -5.31
N ALA A 531 9.65 21.58 -5.18
CA ALA A 531 9.70 20.14 -4.89
C ALA A 531 10.28 19.35 -6.07
N ASP A 532 10.91 18.23 -5.77
CA ASP A 532 11.25 17.19 -6.72
C ASP A 532 10.01 16.38 -7.12
N ILE A 533 10.02 15.79 -8.31
CA ILE A 533 9.01 14.78 -8.71
C ILE A 533 9.34 13.45 -8.00
N GLY A 534 8.34 12.79 -7.42
CA GLY A 534 8.51 11.50 -6.72
C GLY A 534 8.36 11.59 -5.21
N ALA A 535 8.67 10.50 -4.49
CA ALA A 535 8.58 10.41 -3.02
C ALA A 535 9.81 10.96 -2.26
N PHE A 536 10.91 11.19 -2.97
CA PHE A 536 12.17 11.67 -2.43
C PHE A 536 12.39 13.14 -2.81
N GLU A 537 13.00 13.90 -1.91
CA GLU A 537 13.47 15.27 -2.11
C GLU A 537 14.98 15.37 -1.88
N VAL A 538 15.75 15.85 -2.84
CA VAL A 538 17.16 16.18 -2.66
C VAL A 538 17.27 17.35 -1.68
N GLN A 539 17.91 17.09 -0.54
CA GLN A 539 18.09 18.11 0.49
C GLN A 539 19.28 19.01 0.16
N VAL A 540 19.09 20.32 0.27
CA VAL A 540 20.17 21.31 0.13
C VAL A 540 20.95 21.42 1.45
N PRO A 541 22.27 21.16 1.44
CA PRO A 541 23.08 21.32 2.64
C PRO A 541 23.11 22.76 3.15
N LEU A 542 23.08 22.92 4.47
CA LEU A 542 23.13 24.23 5.09
C LEU A 542 24.57 24.76 5.13
N VAL A 543 24.73 26.01 4.70
CA VAL A 543 25.95 26.81 4.95
C VAL A 543 25.58 27.91 5.93
N LEU A 544 25.97 27.73 7.18
CA LEU A 544 25.63 28.61 8.29
C LEU A 544 26.83 29.52 8.61
N VAL A 545 26.57 30.79 8.91
CA VAL A 545 27.62 31.76 9.22
C VAL A 545 27.37 32.34 10.61
N VAL A 546 28.19 31.95 11.58
CA VAL A 546 28.12 32.47 12.96
C VAL A 546 28.61 33.92 12.96
N ASP A 547 27.75 34.82 13.38
CA ASP A 547 28.00 36.26 13.45
C ASP A 547 27.77 36.84 14.86
N ASN A 548 27.50 35.97 15.82
CA ASN A 548 27.30 36.33 17.21
C ASN A 548 28.14 35.44 18.15
N THR A 549 28.89 36.06 19.06
CA THR A 549 29.76 35.35 20.01
C THR A 549 29.05 34.88 21.27
N THR A 550 27.77 35.22 21.46
CA THR A 550 26.99 34.80 22.63
C THR A 550 26.59 33.34 22.53
N ASP A 551 26.48 32.65 23.66
CA ASP A 551 26.05 31.25 23.73
C ASP A 551 24.52 31.11 23.81
N ASN A 552 23.81 31.62 22.80
CA ASN A 552 22.35 31.70 22.81
C ASN A 552 21.72 30.83 21.71
N GLY A 553 21.10 29.70 22.09
CA GLY A 553 20.43 28.79 21.15
C GLY A 553 19.22 29.39 20.42
N ALA A 554 18.65 30.50 20.90
CA ALA A 554 17.58 31.21 20.20
C ALA A 554 18.07 31.99 18.96
N LEU A 555 19.37 32.22 18.84
CA LEU A 555 19.99 32.84 17.66
C LEU A 555 20.35 31.75 16.63
N SER A 556 19.33 31.08 16.10
CA SER A 556 19.45 29.97 15.15
C SER A 556 18.98 30.32 13.74
N ALA A 557 18.57 31.57 13.49
CA ALA A 557 18.07 31.99 12.19
C ALA A 557 19.16 31.89 11.12
N CYS A 558 20.38 32.35 11.44
CA CYS A 558 21.55 32.22 10.58
C CYS A 558 21.27 32.68 9.14
N THR A 559 20.78 33.91 9.03
CA THR A 559 20.48 34.55 7.74
C THR A 559 21.56 35.57 7.40
N ALA A 560 21.30 36.44 6.41
CA ALA A 560 22.16 37.58 6.14
C ALA A 560 21.97 38.73 7.15
N ALA A 561 20.97 38.64 8.04
CA ALA A 561 20.75 39.64 9.07
C ALA A 561 21.81 39.56 10.17
N ALA A 562 22.25 40.71 10.67
CA ALA A 562 23.33 40.76 11.65
C ALA A 562 22.89 40.28 13.05
N ASN A 563 23.80 39.57 13.72
CA ASN A 563 23.72 39.05 15.08
C ASN A 563 22.61 38.02 15.31
N ASP A 564 22.18 37.31 14.27
CA ASP A 564 21.09 36.33 14.32
C ASP A 564 21.57 34.86 14.41
N CYS A 565 22.89 34.64 14.40
CA CYS A 565 23.51 33.32 14.39
C CYS A 565 24.59 33.17 15.46
N SER A 566 24.29 32.44 16.54
CA SER A 566 25.31 31.97 17.47
C SER A 566 25.84 30.60 17.05
N LEU A 567 27.00 30.19 17.57
CA LEU A 567 27.51 28.83 17.35
C LEU A 567 26.52 27.76 17.84
N ARG A 568 25.89 27.97 19.01
CA ARG A 568 24.87 27.05 19.53
C ARG A 568 23.63 27.01 18.64
N GLY A 569 23.15 28.16 18.17
CA GLY A 569 22.00 28.23 17.29
C GLY A 569 22.28 27.63 15.91
N ALA A 570 23.48 27.83 15.37
CA ALA A 570 23.93 27.20 14.13
C ALA A 570 23.97 25.67 14.25
N ILE A 571 24.54 25.13 15.33
CA ILE A 571 24.56 23.68 15.59
C ILE A 571 23.14 23.16 15.79
N ALA A 572 22.28 23.87 16.54
CA ALA A 572 20.89 23.47 16.72
C ALA A 572 20.13 23.41 15.38
N ARG A 573 20.37 24.36 14.47
CA ARG A 573 19.79 24.35 13.13
C ARG A 573 20.33 23.22 12.27
N ALA A 574 21.65 22.99 12.27
CA ALA A 574 22.28 21.87 11.56
C ALA A 574 21.80 20.51 12.08
N ASN A 575 21.56 20.36 13.39
CA ASN A 575 21.02 19.12 13.95
C ASN A 575 19.57 18.85 13.52
N GLY A 576 18.84 19.86 13.05
CA GLY A 576 17.45 19.76 12.60
C GLY A 576 17.30 19.23 11.17
N VAL A 577 18.40 19.09 10.44
CA VAL A 577 18.40 18.62 9.04
C VAL A 577 19.33 17.42 8.89
N ALA A 578 19.04 16.58 7.91
CA ALA A 578 19.83 15.38 7.61
C ALA A 578 20.73 15.60 6.38
N THR A 579 21.55 16.66 6.42
CA THR A 579 22.48 17.06 5.35
C THR A 579 23.91 17.25 5.84
N ASN A 580 24.87 17.22 4.90
CA ASN A 580 26.28 17.48 5.20
C ASN A 580 26.53 19.00 5.32
N ASP A 581 26.32 19.55 6.51
CA ASP A 581 26.32 20.98 6.74
C ASP A 581 27.70 21.57 7.03
N THR A 582 27.83 22.86 6.75
CA THR A 582 29.04 23.65 7.04
C THR A 582 28.72 24.85 7.90
N ILE A 583 29.44 25.01 9.01
CA ILE A 583 29.44 26.22 9.84
C ILE A 583 30.74 26.99 9.57
N ASN A 584 30.59 28.25 9.18
CA ASN A 584 31.65 29.24 9.04
C ASN A 584 31.47 30.37 10.07
N PHE A 585 32.48 31.23 10.21
CA PHE A 585 32.41 32.40 11.08
C PHE A 585 32.51 33.69 10.26
N ALA A 586 31.63 34.66 10.55
CA ALA A 586 31.56 35.92 9.81
C ALA A 586 32.88 36.68 9.90
N ALA A 587 33.52 36.94 8.76
CA ALA A 587 34.78 37.68 8.71
C ALA A 587 34.67 39.10 9.30
N THR A 588 33.48 39.70 9.28
CA THR A 588 33.22 41.03 9.87
C THR A 588 33.23 41.04 11.40
N VAL A 589 32.91 39.90 12.04
CA VAL A 589 32.81 39.75 13.50
C VAL A 589 34.09 39.16 14.08
N PHE A 590 34.67 38.22 13.35
CA PHE A 590 35.91 37.51 13.66
C PHE A 590 37.11 38.08 12.87
N ASN A 591 37.11 39.39 12.59
CA ASN A 591 38.28 40.14 12.09
C ASN A 591 39.28 40.51 13.18
N VAL A 592 38.91 40.30 14.45
CA VAL A 592 39.75 40.43 15.63
C VAL A 592 39.62 39.15 16.46
N ALA A 593 40.58 38.88 17.34
CA ALA A 593 40.51 37.70 18.20
C ALA A 593 39.25 37.73 19.09
N ARG A 594 38.42 36.69 18.96
CA ARG A 594 37.19 36.49 19.74
C ARG A 594 37.23 35.14 20.45
N THR A 595 36.61 35.10 21.62
CA THR A 595 36.35 33.86 22.34
C THR A 595 34.84 33.66 22.45
N ILE A 596 34.34 32.53 21.97
CA ILE A 596 32.99 32.05 22.25
C ILE A 596 33.07 31.24 23.54
N ILE A 597 32.37 31.70 24.58
CA ILE A 597 32.30 31.01 25.87
C ILE A 597 31.02 30.19 25.90
N VAL A 598 31.16 28.86 25.93
CA VAL A 598 30.06 27.91 26.04
C VAL A 598 29.69 27.76 27.52
N SER A 599 28.62 28.44 27.94
CA SER A 599 28.17 28.52 29.34
C SER A 599 26.85 27.80 29.60
N ASN A 600 26.05 27.51 28.56
CA ASN A 600 24.71 26.92 28.66
C ASN A 600 24.70 25.41 28.43
N GLY A 601 25.75 24.73 28.90
CA GLY A 601 25.95 23.29 28.69
C GLY A 601 26.66 22.97 27.37
N GLU A 602 26.88 21.69 27.13
CA GLU A 602 27.62 21.20 25.96
C GLU A 602 26.95 21.60 24.63
N LEU A 603 27.76 21.81 23.58
CA LEU A 603 27.25 21.92 22.21
C LEU A 603 27.01 20.51 21.68
N ILE A 604 25.77 20.05 21.78
CA ILE A 604 25.35 18.73 21.32
C ILE A 604 25.34 18.73 19.80
N VAL A 605 26.19 17.91 19.17
CA VAL A 605 26.18 17.65 17.73
C VAL A 605 25.52 16.30 17.49
N THR A 606 24.36 16.32 16.85
CA THR A 606 23.54 15.14 16.50
C THR A 606 23.03 15.20 15.06
N ASN A 607 23.67 16.02 14.22
CA ASN A 607 23.36 16.09 12.79
C ASN A 607 23.46 14.67 12.19
N ASN A 608 22.42 14.29 11.42
CA ASN A 608 22.30 12.95 10.84
C ASN A 608 23.17 12.75 9.57
N GLY A 609 23.81 13.82 9.09
CA GLY A 609 24.91 13.85 8.15
C GLY A 609 26.23 14.33 8.80
N GLY A 610 27.18 14.78 7.97
CA GLY A 610 28.46 15.32 8.44
C GLY A 610 28.37 16.81 8.75
N LEU A 611 28.77 17.23 9.96
CA LEU A 611 28.93 18.65 10.29
C LEU A 611 30.39 19.07 10.20
N THR A 612 30.70 20.03 9.32
CA THR A 612 32.02 20.66 9.24
C THR A 612 31.99 22.04 9.88
N ILE A 613 32.82 22.29 10.89
CA ILE A 613 32.98 23.61 11.52
C ILE A 613 34.34 24.17 11.12
N ASN A 614 34.35 25.13 10.21
CA ASN A 614 35.57 25.78 9.76
C ASN A 614 35.96 26.92 10.71
N GLY A 615 37.20 26.93 11.20
CA GLY A 615 37.71 28.08 11.94
C GLY A 615 37.78 29.36 11.10
N SER A 616 37.86 30.51 11.75
CA SER A 616 38.19 31.78 11.08
C SER A 616 39.66 31.83 10.64
N ALA A 617 40.13 32.98 10.14
CA ALA A 617 41.57 33.19 9.91
C ALA A 617 42.39 32.93 11.19
N ALA A 618 43.68 32.63 11.00
CA ALA A 618 44.58 32.17 12.06
C ALA A 618 44.55 33.09 13.29
N ASN A 619 44.45 32.49 14.48
CA ASN A 619 44.43 33.16 15.79
C ASN A 619 43.22 34.09 16.05
N LEU A 620 42.13 34.01 15.28
CA LEU A 620 40.96 34.90 15.46
C LEU A 620 39.78 34.27 16.21
N LEU A 621 39.75 32.94 16.37
CA LEU A 621 38.66 32.23 17.04
C LEU A 621 39.17 31.30 18.14
N ASN A 622 38.67 31.49 19.35
CA ASN A 622 38.74 30.53 20.44
C ASN A 622 37.32 30.09 20.82
N ILE A 623 37.15 28.80 21.11
CA ILE A 623 35.92 28.25 21.69
C ILE A 623 36.29 27.65 23.05
N SER A 624 35.63 28.09 24.12
CA SER A 624 36.01 27.78 25.50
C SER A 624 34.81 27.31 26.32
N GLY A 625 34.96 26.22 27.07
CA GLY A 625 33.98 25.74 28.05
C GLY A 625 33.94 26.54 29.36
N GLY A 626 34.34 27.82 29.33
CA GLY A 626 34.23 28.74 30.48
C GLY A 626 35.13 28.41 31.68
N GLY A 627 36.30 27.80 31.46
CA GLY A 627 37.23 27.46 32.56
C GLY A 627 36.91 26.13 33.26
N GLY A 628 36.26 25.19 32.56
CA GLY A 628 35.93 23.85 33.07
C GLY A 628 34.46 23.68 33.48
N SER A 629 33.62 24.71 33.30
CA SER A 629 32.19 24.66 33.60
C SER A 629 31.38 23.85 32.56
N SER A 630 31.94 23.61 31.37
CA SER A 630 31.29 22.80 30.34
C SER A 630 32.31 22.10 29.43
N ARG A 631 31.95 20.92 28.89
CA ARG A 631 32.61 20.36 27.71
C ARG A 631 32.15 21.15 26.48
N VAL A 632 33.04 21.43 25.53
CA VAL A 632 32.67 22.25 24.35
C VAL A 632 31.75 21.47 23.41
N PHE A 633 32.14 20.27 22.98
CA PHE A 633 31.38 19.37 22.11
C PHE A 633 31.28 17.99 22.76
N ASN A 634 30.23 17.22 22.43
CA ASN A 634 29.98 15.86 22.92
C ASN A 634 31.07 14.85 22.60
#